data_AF-A0A428JCQ5-F1
#
_entry.id   AF-A0A428JCQ5-F1
#
_cell.length_a   1.000
_cell.length_b   1.000
_cell.length_c   1.000
_cell.angle_alpha   90.00
_cell.angle_beta   90.00
_cell.angle_gamma   90.00
#
_symmetry.space_group_name_H-M   'P 1'
#
loop_
_entity.id
_entity.type
_entity.pdbx_description
1 polymer ?
#
loop_
_entity_poly.entity_id
_entity_poly.type
_entity_poly.pdbx_seq_one_letter_code
_entity_poly.pdbx_strand_id
1 'polypeptide(L)'
;MSYAEPTTHDLKCWPEYFEAVADGRKSFELREDDRGYLEGDTLLLREYNPNTNTYTGREIRRLVTYILRSTHFNPIGFGLRRQYVVMGLAPVWVSVEEQLPEVQGYGISAAVLAVENTGAQVIVSYDHRWKRWIGLDYEPHITYWQHLGPLPGTNPVQENREL
;
A
#
# COMPACT_ATOMS: atom_id res chain seq x y z
N MET A 1 -9.85 -20.86 -15.18
CA MET A 1 -10.01 -20.23 -13.84
C MET A 1 -10.04 -18.74 -14.09
N SER A 2 -11.18 -18.09 -13.89
CA SER A 2 -11.24 -16.62 -13.90
C SER A 2 -10.63 -16.14 -12.59
N TYR A 3 -9.53 -15.39 -12.65
CA TYR A 3 -9.06 -14.65 -11.48
C TYR A 3 -10.10 -13.59 -11.15
N ALA A 4 -10.50 -13.47 -9.88
CA ALA A 4 -11.35 -12.37 -9.46
C ALA A 4 -10.53 -11.08 -9.59
N GLU A 5 -11.16 -10.03 -10.14
CA GLU A 5 -10.50 -8.73 -10.25
C GLU A 5 -10.21 -8.16 -8.85
N PRO A 6 -9.02 -7.55 -8.64
CA PRO A 6 -8.68 -6.92 -7.37
C PRO A 6 -9.76 -5.95 -6.91
N THR A 7 -10.21 -6.09 -5.66
CA THR A 7 -11.26 -5.24 -5.08
C THR A 7 -10.70 -4.33 -3.99
N THR A 8 -11.28 -3.14 -3.83
CA THR A 8 -10.96 -2.23 -2.72
C THR A 8 -12.00 -2.31 -1.61
N HIS A 9 -11.55 -2.52 -0.38
CA HIS A 9 -12.39 -2.66 0.82
C HIS A 9 -12.26 -1.43 1.73
N ASP A 10 -13.35 -0.67 1.91
CA ASP A 10 -13.40 0.43 2.89
C ASP A 10 -13.61 -0.12 4.31
N LEU A 11 -12.66 0.17 5.21
CA LEU A 11 -12.60 -0.41 6.54
C LEU A 11 -12.27 0.66 7.58
N LYS A 12 -13.03 0.68 8.69
CA LYS A 12 -12.68 1.44 9.89
C LYS A 12 -11.41 0.88 10.52
N CYS A 13 -10.51 1.73 10.98
CA CYS A 13 -9.33 1.39 11.76
C CYS A 13 -9.26 2.29 12.99
N TRP A 14 -9.05 1.74 14.19
CA TRP A 14 -8.92 2.57 15.39
C TRP A 14 -7.57 3.29 15.43
N PRO A 15 -7.47 4.47 16.08
CA PRO A 15 -6.29 5.32 16.01
C PRO A 15 -4.97 4.60 16.35
N GLU A 16 -4.95 3.80 17.42
CA GLU A 16 -3.75 3.07 17.84
C GLU A 16 -3.23 2.11 16.76
N TYR A 17 -4.12 1.38 16.09
CA TYR A 17 -3.75 0.46 15.02
C TYR A 17 -3.45 1.21 13.72
N PHE A 18 -4.17 2.31 13.46
CA PHE A 18 -3.92 3.16 12.30
C PHE A 18 -2.49 3.69 12.32
N GLU A 19 -2.04 4.24 13.46
CA GLU A 19 -0.66 4.70 13.61
C GLU A 19 0.36 3.59 13.39
N ALA A 20 0.13 2.41 13.97
CA ALA A 20 1.03 1.27 13.79
C ALA A 20 1.09 0.76 12.34
N VAL A 21 0.01 0.89 11.57
CA VAL A 21 0.01 0.59 10.13
C VAL A 21 0.69 1.71 9.33
N ALA A 22 0.49 2.96 9.73
CA ALA A 22 1.05 4.14 9.06
C ALA A 22 2.58 4.17 9.17
N ASP A 23 3.14 3.90 10.34
CA ASP A 23 4.59 3.83 10.56
C ASP A 23 5.23 2.48 10.19
N GLY A 24 4.43 1.50 9.77
CA GLY A 24 4.88 0.21 9.28
C GLY A 24 5.21 -0.82 10.36
N ARG A 25 5.04 -0.53 11.65
CA ARG A 25 5.22 -1.53 12.73
C ARG A 25 4.21 -2.67 12.65
N LYS A 26 3.01 -2.40 12.13
CA LYS A 26 1.93 -3.38 11.92
C LYS A 26 1.74 -3.64 10.44
N SER A 27 2.33 -4.73 9.96
CA SER A 27 2.26 -5.18 8.55
C SER A 27 1.17 -6.22 8.29
N PHE A 28 0.12 -6.26 9.12
CA PHE A 28 -0.98 -7.23 8.97
C PHE A 28 -2.31 -6.65 9.47
N GLU A 29 -3.43 -7.15 8.95
CA GLU A 29 -4.79 -6.85 9.41
C GLU A 29 -5.52 -8.13 9.80
N LEU A 30 -6.21 -8.14 10.95
CA LEU A 30 -7.03 -9.26 11.42
C LEU A 30 -8.51 -8.87 11.31
N ARG A 31 -9.31 -9.69 10.61
CA ARG A 31 -10.75 -9.43 10.40
C ARG A 31 -11.56 -10.71 10.45
N GLU A 32 -12.86 -10.54 10.70
CA GLU A 32 -13.84 -11.51 10.24
C GLU A 32 -13.83 -11.52 8.71
N ASP A 33 -13.89 -12.70 8.11
CA ASP A 33 -13.82 -12.91 6.67
C ASP A 33 -15.22 -12.82 6.03
N ASP A 34 -15.90 -11.70 6.27
CA ASP A 34 -17.28 -11.41 5.83
C ASP A 34 -17.36 -10.89 4.38
N ARG A 35 -16.22 -10.51 3.81
CA ARG A 35 -16.09 -9.95 2.45
C ARG A 35 -15.37 -10.86 1.47
N GLY A 36 -14.85 -11.99 1.94
CA GLY A 36 -14.09 -12.93 1.12
C GLY A 36 -12.80 -12.33 0.59
N TYR A 37 -12.01 -11.66 1.44
CA TYR A 37 -10.76 -10.98 1.07
C TYR A 37 -9.83 -11.91 0.28
N LEU A 38 -9.14 -11.36 -0.73
CA LEU A 38 -8.19 -12.07 -1.59
C LEU A 38 -6.82 -11.38 -1.62
N GLU A 39 -5.77 -12.15 -1.90
CA GLU A 39 -4.48 -11.58 -2.27
C GLU A 39 -4.63 -10.73 -3.54
N GLY A 40 -4.02 -9.55 -3.56
CA GLY A 40 -4.22 -8.54 -4.59
C GLY A 40 -5.26 -7.48 -4.25
N ASP A 41 -6.16 -7.73 -3.28
CA ASP A 41 -7.12 -6.71 -2.83
C ASP A 41 -6.42 -5.52 -2.19
N THR A 42 -7.09 -4.36 -2.20
CA THR A 42 -6.64 -3.16 -1.48
C THR A 42 -7.54 -2.89 -0.28
N LEU A 43 -6.95 -2.62 0.88
CA LEU A 43 -7.66 -2.12 2.06
C LEU A 43 -7.52 -0.60 2.10
N LEU A 44 -8.65 0.11 2.10
CA LEU A 44 -8.72 1.53 2.46
C LEU A 44 -9.05 1.61 3.95
N LEU A 45 -8.01 1.72 4.78
CA LEU A 45 -8.16 1.85 6.22
C LEU A 45 -8.43 3.32 6.55
N ARG A 46 -9.56 3.59 7.20
CA ARG A 46 -10.00 4.94 7.59
C ARG A 46 -9.97 5.07 9.10
N GLU A 47 -9.23 6.03 9.60
CA GLU A 47 -9.12 6.24 11.04
C GLU A 47 -10.49 6.66 11.61
N TYR A 48 -10.98 5.89 12.57
CA TYR A 48 -12.28 6.06 13.22
C TYR A 48 -12.08 6.11 14.74
N ASN A 49 -12.41 7.24 15.35
CA ASN A 49 -12.30 7.43 16.79
C ASN A 49 -13.53 6.86 17.51
N PRO A 50 -13.38 5.79 18.31
CA PRO A 50 -14.51 5.15 18.99
C PRO A 50 -15.09 6.00 20.13
N ASN A 51 -14.32 6.95 20.68
CA ASN A 51 -14.79 7.82 21.76
C ASN A 51 -15.75 8.89 21.25
N THR A 52 -15.50 9.43 20.05
CA THR A 52 -16.34 10.46 19.42
C THR A 52 -17.33 9.88 18.41
N ASN A 53 -17.19 8.59 18.05
CA ASN A 53 -17.95 7.93 16.98
C ASN A 53 -17.85 8.63 15.62
N THR A 54 -16.68 9.16 15.29
CA THR A 54 -16.44 9.91 14.05
C THR A 54 -15.17 9.44 13.35
N TYR A 55 -15.16 9.56 12.02
CA TYR A 55 -13.93 9.48 11.24
C TYR A 55 -13.11 10.75 11.46
N THR A 56 -11.79 10.61 11.59
CA THR A 56 -10.87 11.76 11.73
C THR A 56 -10.57 12.43 10.40
N GLY A 57 -10.83 11.72 9.29
CA GLY A 57 -10.48 12.13 7.93
C GLY A 57 -9.17 11.52 7.42
N ARG A 58 -8.37 10.88 8.29
CA ARG A 58 -7.15 10.18 7.87
C ARG A 58 -7.50 8.84 7.23
N GLU A 59 -6.79 8.52 6.16
CA GLU A 59 -6.92 7.25 5.43
C GLU A 59 -5.56 6.72 5.00
N ILE A 60 -5.46 5.40 4.81
CA ILE A 60 -4.27 4.76 4.29
C ILE A 60 -4.64 3.53 3.46
N ARG A 61 -4.00 3.39 2.29
CA ARG A 61 -4.16 2.22 1.42
C ARG A 61 -3.08 1.18 1.69
N ARG A 62 -3.47 -0.09 1.71
CA ARG A 62 -2.58 -1.24 1.85
C ARG A 62 -2.99 -2.35 0.91
N LEU A 63 -2.02 -2.92 0.21
CA LEU A 63 -2.21 -4.11 -0.62
C LEU A 63 -2.23 -5.35 0.28
N VAL A 64 -3.19 -6.24 0.06
CA VAL A 64 -3.22 -7.58 0.67
C VAL A 64 -2.24 -8.47 -0.10
N THR A 65 -1.13 -8.82 0.53
CA THR A 65 -0.07 -9.62 -0.10
C THR A 65 -0.05 -11.09 0.33
N TYR A 66 -0.78 -11.42 1.39
CA TYR A 66 -0.86 -12.79 1.90
C TYR A 66 -2.14 -12.98 2.70
N ILE A 67 -2.73 -14.17 2.63
CA ILE A 67 -3.92 -14.52 3.43
C ILE A 67 -3.71 -15.78 4.25
N LEU A 68 -3.81 -15.65 5.58
CA LEU A 68 -3.95 -16.75 6.51
C LEU A 68 -5.40 -16.83 7.00
N ARG A 69 -6.14 -17.84 6.56
CA ARG A 69 -7.58 -17.98 6.83
C ARG A 69 -7.87 -19.21 7.69
N SER A 70 -8.77 -19.07 8.67
CA SER A 70 -9.36 -20.25 9.31
C SER A 70 -10.31 -20.95 8.33
N THR A 71 -10.18 -22.26 8.12
CA THR A 71 -11.05 -23.01 7.20
C THR A 71 -11.95 -23.98 7.96
N HIS A 72 -13.02 -24.43 7.32
CA HIS A 72 -13.89 -25.47 7.89
C HIS A 72 -13.12 -26.75 8.25
N PHE A 73 -12.10 -27.09 7.45
CA PHE A 73 -11.26 -28.27 7.65
C PHE A 73 -10.14 -28.06 8.68
N ASN A 74 -9.83 -26.82 9.03
CA ASN A 74 -8.90 -26.48 10.10
C ASN A 74 -9.45 -25.34 10.99
N PRO A 75 -10.51 -25.62 11.77
CA PRO A 75 -11.26 -24.59 12.49
C PRO A 75 -10.55 -24.04 13.75
N ILE A 76 -9.45 -24.67 14.17
CA ILE A 76 -8.54 -24.23 15.25
C ILE A 76 -7.12 -24.02 14.68
N GLY A 77 -7.00 -23.99 13.35
CA GLY A 77 -5.72 -23.80 12.68
C GLY A 77 -5.10 -22.48 13.08
N PHE A 78 -3.84 -22.53 13.51
CA PHE A 78 -3.03 -21.35 13.80
C PHE A 78 -3.55 -20.44 14.94
N GLY A 79 -4.50 -20.92 15.77
CA GLY A 79 -5.05 -20.16 16.89
C GLY A 79 -6.08 -19.10 16.51
N LEU A 80 -6.56 -19.09 15.26
CA LEU A 80 -7.59 -18.15 14.79
C LEU A 80 -9.00 -18.62 15.17
N ARG A 81 -9.88 -17.67 15.46
CA ARG A 81 -11.33 -17.94 15.57
C ARG A 81 -11.88 -18.35 14.19
N ARG A 82 -12.91 -19.19 14.18
CA ARG A 82 -13.63 -19.55 12.95
C ARG A 82 -14.09 -18.30 12.21
N GLN A 83 -13.96 -18.32 10.88
CA GLN A 83 -14.33 -17.24 9.97
C GLN A 83 -13.51 -15.96 10.19
N TYR A 84 -12.31 -16.05 10.76
CA TYR A 84 -11.35 -14.95 10.79
C TYR A 84 -10.21 -15.19 9.80
N VAL A 85 -9.63 -14.07 9.36
CA VAL A 85 -8.49 -13.99 8.44
C VAL A 85 -7.46 -13.01 8.96
N VAL A 86 -6.18 -13.35 8.78
CA VAL A 86 -5.05 -12.43 8.88
C VAL A 86 -4.56 -12.13 7.47
N MET A 87 -4.53 -10.85 7.11
CA MET A 87 -4.06 -10.34 5.83
C MET A 87 -2.68 -9.73 6.03
N GLY A 88 -1.66 -10.19 5.30
CA GLY A 88 -0.39 -9.49 5.18
C GLY A 88 -0.57 -8.21 4.37
N LEU A 89 0.05 -7.12 4.81
CA LEU A 89 -0.09 -5.79 4.22
C LEU A 89 1.23 -5.27 3.66
N ALA A 90 1.18 -4.72 2.45
CA ALA A 90 2.25 -3.91 1.90
C ALA A 90 1.76 -2.48 1.58
N PRO A 91 2.66 -1.48 1.54
CA PRO A 91 2.33 -0.17 1.01
C PRO A 91 1.88 -0.28 -0.46
N VAL A 92 0.93 0.57 -0.86
CA VAL A 92 0.59 0.76 -2.28
C VAL A 92 1.54 1.81 -2.85
N TRP A 93 2.16 1.46 -3.98
CA TRP A 93 3.02 2.37 -4.74
C TRP A 93 2.20 3.01 -5.84
N VAL A 94 2.23 4.33 -5.94
CA VAL A 94 1.61 5.06 -7.04
C VAL A 94 2.72 5.60 -7.92
N SER A 95 2.63 5.35 -9.22
CA SER A 95 3.45 6.06 -10.19
C SER A 95 2.95 7.49 -10.31
N VAL A 96 3.76 8.43 -9.85
CA VAL A 96 3.62 9.84 -10.21
C VAL A 96 4.46 10.03 -11.46
N GLU A 97 3.80 10.15 -12.61
CA GLU A 97 4.46 10.52 -13.86
C GLU A 97 4.70 12.03 -13.84
N GLU A 98 5.73 12.44 -13.11
CA GLU A 98 6.23 13.80 -13.22
C GLU A 98 6.88 13.95 -14.60
N GLN A 99 6.56 15.02 -15.34
CA GLN A 99 7.22 15.37 -16.59
C GLN A 99 8.68 15.72 -16.31
N LEU A 100 9.53 14.72 -16.08
CA LEU A 100 10.96 14.90 -15.94
C LEU A 100 11.51 15.40 -17.29
N PRO A 101 12.40 16.40 -17.29
CA PRO A 101 12.95 16.93 -18.54
C PRO A 101 13.64 15.81 -19.32
N GLU A 102 13.24 15.65 -20.58
CA GLU A 102 13.81 14.67 -21.49
C GLU A 102 15.32 14.92 -21.60
N VAL A 103 16.13 14.01 -21.03
CA VAL A 103 17.59 14.11 -21.16
C VAL A 103 17.97 13.64 -22.56
N GLN A 104 18.10 14.58 -23.49
CA GLN A 104 18.48 14.28 -24.87
C GLN A 104 19.80 13.48 -24.91
N GLY A 105 19.75 12.27 -25.50
CA GLY A 105 20.94 11.49 -25.85
C GLY A 105 21.08 10.13 -25.16
N TYR A 106 20.33 9.88 -24.08
CA TYR A 106 20.27 8.57 -23.43
C TYR A 106 18.80 8.21 -23.26
N GLY A 107 18.30 7.20 -23.96
CA GLY A 107 16.91 6.75 -23.88
C GLY A 107 16.55 6.13 -22.53
N ILE A 108 16.65 6.90 -21.45
CA ILE A 108 16.33 6.54 -20.09
C ILE A 108 15.11 7.37 -19.70
N SER A 109 14.00 6.71 -19.38
CA SER A 109 12.88 7.37 -18.70
C SER A 109 13.03 7.20 -17.20
N ALA A 110 12.49 8.14 -16.43
CA ALA A 110 12.40 8.01 -15.00
C ALA A 110 10.95 8.28 -14.55
N ALA A 111 10.49 7.55 -13.55
CA ALA A 111 9.20 7.72 -12.90
C ALA A 111 9.44 7.95 -11.41
N VAL A 112 8.65 8.85 -10.80
CA VAL A 112 8.64 8.99 -9.34
C VAL A 112 7.57 8.04 -8.81
N LEU A 113 7.98 6.94 -8.18
CA LEU A 113 7.07 6.12 -7.39
C LEU A 113 6.93 6.76 -6.01
N ALA A 114 5.72 7.17 -5.67
CA ALA A 114 5.39 7.63 -4.33
C ALA A 114 4.77 6.47 -3.54
N VAL A 115 5.19 6.31 -2.28
CA VAL A 115 4.45 5.50 -1.31
C VAL A 115 3.34 6.38 -0.75
N GLU A 116 2.08 6.00 -0.98
CA GLU A 116 0.95 6.78 -0.46
C GLU A 116 1.10 7.05 1.05
N ASN A 117 0.89 8.31 1.43
CA ASN A 117 0.77 8.78 2.82
C ASN A 117 2.01 8.60 3.72
N THR A 118 3.19 8.28 3.19
CA THR A 118 4.45 8.23 3.97
C THR A 118 5.41 9.37 3.65
N GLY A 119 5.12 10.18 2.62
CA GLY A 119 6.04 11.18 2.10
C GLY A 119 7.28 10.61 1.42
N ALA A 120 7.43 9.28 1.38
CA ALA A 120 8.55 8.61 0.73
C ALA A 120 8.37 8.61 -0.79
N GLN A 121 9.39 9.09 -1.49
CA GLN A 121 9.51 9.06 -2.95
C GLN A 121 10.69 8.21 -3.36
N VAL A 122 10.50 7.47 -4.44
CA VAL A 122 11.53 6.69 -5.12
C VAL A 122 11.56 7.14 -6.57
N ILE A 123 12.69 7.65 -7.04
CA ILE A 123 12.90 7.79 -8.48
C ILE A 123 13.34 6.43 -9.03
N VAL A 124 12.56 5.89 -9.96
CA VAL A 124 12.91 4.70 -10.73
C VAL A 124 13.32 5.15 -12.12
N SER A 125 14.55 4.88 -12.54
CA SER A 125 15.00 5.04 -13.92
C SER A 125 15.01 3.70 -14.66
N TYR A 126 14.59 3.70 -15.94
CA TYR A 126 14.59 2.53 -16.80
C TYR A 126 15.09 2.86 -18.22
N ASP A 127 15.87 1.94 -18.80
CA ASP A 127 16.43 2.04 -20.15
C ASP A 127 15.40 1.58 -21.20
N HIS A 128 15.11 2.38 -22.21
CA HIS A 128 14.17 2.06 -23.29
C HIS A 128 14.64 0.96 -24.25
N ARG A 129 15.89 0.48 -24.16
CA ARG A 129 16.40 -0.59 -25.02
C ARG A 129 15.69 -1.95 -24.86
N TRP A 130 14.82 -2.12 -23.86
CA TRP A 130 14.07 -3.36 -23.62
C TRP A 130 12.77 -3.51 -24.44
N LYS A 131 12.30 -2.46 -25.13
CA LYS A 131 10.99 -2.46 -25.84
C LYS A 131 10.90 -3.33 -27.11
N ARG A 132 11.92 -4.09 -27.51
CA ARG A 132 11.90 -4.78 -28.83
C ARG A 132 11.71 -6.29 -28.82
N TRP A 133 11.81 -7.00 -27.69
CA TRP A 133 11.53 -8.45 -27.66
C TRP A 133 10.62 -8.78 -26.48
N ILE A 134 9.69 -9.72 -26.71
CA ILE A 134 8.70 -10.36 -25.83
C ILE A 134 7.52 -9.50 -25.32
N GLY A 135 6.34 -9.75 -25.91
CA GLY A 135 5.02 -9.29 -25.47
C GLY A 135 4.52 -10.03 -24.23
N LEU A 136 5.10 -9.72 -23.08
CA LEU A 136 4.57 -10.02 -21.76
C LEU A 136 4.79 -8.76 -20.91
N ASP A 137 3.75 -8.32 -20.21
CA ASP A 137 3.83 -7.22 -19.24
C ASP A 137 4.87 -7.58 -18.17
N TYR A 138 6.04 -6.95 -18.23
CA TYR A 138 7.15 -7.18 -17.32
C TYR A 138 7.29 -5.98 -16.38
N GLU A 139 7.27 -6.25 -15.07
CA GLU A 139 7.50 -5.24 -14.05
C GLU A 139 8.88 -4.58 -14.23
N PRO A 140 8.99 -3.25 -14.08
CA PRO A 140 10.26 -2.57 -14.23
C PRO A 140 11.26 -3.08 -13.18
N HIS A 141 12.37 -3.66 -13.64
CA HIS A 141 13.53 -3.91 -12.79
C HIS A 141 14.14 -2.57 -12.36
N ILE A 142 13.86 -2.17 -11.12
CA ILE A 142 14.39 -0.95 -10.50
C ILE A 142 15.92 -1.04 -10.46
N THR A 143 16.60 -0.23 -11.28
CA THR A 143 18.06 -0.30 -11.45
C THR A 143 18.81 0.69 -10.56
N TYR A 144 18.12 1.67 -9.95
CA TYR A 144 18.74 2.71 -9.13
C TYR A 144 17.82 3.17 -7.99
N TRP A 145 18.41 3.38 -6.80
CA TRP A 145 17.72 3.88 -5.61
C TRP A 145 18.29 5.24 -5.21
N GLN A 146 17.45 6.26 -5.12
CA GLN A 146 17.80 7.51 -4.45
C GLN A 146 16.68 7.89 -3.49
N HIS A 147 17.01 7.94 -2.19
CA HIS A 147 16.09 8.37 -1.14
C HIS A 147 15.92 9.90 -1.23
N LEU A 148 14.71 10.38 -1.54
CA LEU A 148 14.47 11.80 -1.81
C LEU A 148 13.72 12.58 -0.72
N GLY A 149 13.55 12.13 0.51
CA GLY A 149 12.85 12.95 1.51
C GLY A 149 11.43 13.40 1.08
N PRO A 150 10.78 14.31 1.84
CA PRO A 150 9.38 14.68 1.59
C PRO A 150 9.19 15.56 0.34
N LEU A 151 8.00 15.49 -0.28
CA LEU A 151 7.64 16.24 -1.49
C LEU A 151 7.77 17.76 -1.27
N PRO A 152 8.31 18.52 -2.25
CA PRO A 152 8.23 19.98 -2.22
C PRO A 152 6.76 20.41 -2.17
N GLY A 153 6.36 21.07 -1.07
CA GLY A 153 4.99 21.56 -0.88
C GLY A 153 4.08 20.67 -0.03
N THR A 154 4.51 19.48 0.38
CA THR A 154 3.86 18.78 1.51
C THR A 154 4.46 19.30 2.81
N ASN A 155 3.78 20.23 3.48
CA ASN A 155 4.11 20.51 4.87
C ASN A 155 3.87 19.22 5.67
N PRO A 156 4.86 18.70 6.43
CA PRO A 156 4.53 17.76 7.49
C PRO A 156 3.49 18.46 8.38
N VAL A 157 2.40 17.77 8.71
CA VAL A 157 1.44 18.24 9.71
C VAL A 157 2.25 18.65 10.92
N GLN A 158 2.29 19.96 11.21
CA GLN A 158 2.99 20.47 12.37
C GLN A 158 2.33 19.82 13.58
N GLU A 159 3.10 18.98 14.28
CA GLU A 159 2.78 18.51 15.61
C GLU A 159 2.69 19.76 16.48
N ASN A 160 1.48 20.30 16.66
CA ASN A 160 1.21 21.39 17.60
C ASN A 160 1.47 20.83 19.01
N ARG A 161 2.72 20.91 19.44
CA ARG A 161 3.08 20.87 20.85
C ARG A 161 2.77 22.25 21.43
N GLU A 162 1.56 22.42 21.93
CA GLU A 162 1.28 23.45 22.91
C GLU A 162 1.35 22.84 24.32
N LEU A 163 2.38 23.34 25.02
CA LEU A 163 2.72 23.36 26.46
C LEU A 163 3.18 22.04 27.12
#